data_AF-D3DGN8-F1
#
_entry.id   AF-D3DGN8-F1
#
_cell.length_a   1.000
_cell.length_b   1.000
_cell.length_c   1.000
_cell.angle_alpha   90.00
_cell.angle_beta   90.00
_cell.angle_gamma   90.00
#
_symmetry.space_group_name_H-M   'P 1'
#
loop_
_entity.id
_entity.type
_entity.pdbx_description
1 polymer ?
#
loop_
_entity_poly.entity_id
_entity_poly.type
_entity_poly.pdbx_seq_one_letter_code
_entity_poly.pdbx_strand_id
1 'polypeptide(L)'
;MVKQTELARKIGKAPSAISQILHKKRRADLPTAVAIEKASDGQLKVEKLVRPEVAQALKEYLRLRCPSMPKNVDVGEEDVSK
;
A
#
# COMPACT_ATOMS: atom_id res chain seq x y z
N MET A 1 -10.25 -13.61 -0.57
CA MET A 1 -10.64 -12.24 -0.95
C MET A 1 -10.98 -11.49 0.34
N VAL A 2 -10.13 -10.55 0.80
CA VAL A 2 -10.37 -9.82 2.06
C VAL A 2 -11.56 -8.87 1.85
N LYS A 3 -12.59 -8.95 2.71
CA LYS A 3 -13.78 -8.11 2.57
C LYS A 3 -13.43 -6.67 2.96
N GLN A 4 -13.72 -5.70 2.08
CA GLN A 4 -13.43 -4.27 2.29
C GLN A 4 -14.04 -3.74 3.61
N THR A 5 -15.22 -4.25 3.97
CA THR A 5 -15.91 -3.95 5.23
C THR A 5 -15.16 -4.45 6.46
N GLU A 6 -14.44 -5.56 6.36
CA GLU A 6 -13.61 -6.08 7.44
C GLU A 6 -12.34 -5.26 7.63
N LEU A 7 -11.69 -4.86 6.53
CA LEU A 7 -10.55 -3.93 6.57
C LEU A 7 -10.96 -2.60 7.20
N ALA A 8 -12.09 -2.04 6.76
CA ALA A 8 -12.64 -0.81 7.30
C ALA A 8 -12.88 -0.89 8.81
N ARG A 9 -13.45 -2.00 9.29
CA ARG A 9 -13.66 -2.26 10.72
C ARG A 9 -12.34 -2.36 11.49
N LYS A 10 -11.36 -3.12 10.98
CA LYS A 10 -10.05 -3.30 11.64
C LYS A 10 -9.26 -2.00 11.76
N ILE A 11 -9.38 -1.11 10.77
CA ILE A 11 -8.60 0.14 10.69
C ILE A 11 -9.36 1.33 11.29
N GLY A 12 -10.65 1.16 11.64
CA GLY A 12 -11.48 2.25 12.16
C GLY A 12 -11.77 3.33 11.11
N LYS A 13 -11.95 2.95 9.84
CA LYS A 13 -12.26 3.86 8.74
C LYS A 13 -13.61 3.50 8.10
N ALA A 14 -14.21 4.46 7.41
CA ALA A 14 -15.42 4.20 6.64
C ALA A 14 -15.15 3.20 5.49
N PRO A 15 -16.05 2.24 5.20
CA PRO A 15 -15.90 1.33 4.08
C PRO A 15 -15.73 2.04 2.73
N SER A 16 -16.40 3.18 2.55
CA SER A 16 -16.27 4.03 1.37
C SER A 16 -14.85 4.57 1.17
N ALA A 17 -14.16 4.94 2.25
CA ALA A 17 -12.78 5.42 2.19
C ALA A 17 -11.81 4.30 1.77
N ILE A 18 -11.98 3.09 2.32
CA ILE A 18 -11.20 1.92 1.90
C ILE A 18 -11.47 1.58 0.44
N SER A 19 -12.74 1.58 0.02
CA SER A 19 -13.13 1.35 -1.38
C SER A 19 -12.46 2.37 -2.33
N GLN A 20 -12.49 3.66 -2.00
CA GLN A 20 -11.82 4.69 -2.80
C GLN A 20 -10.31 4.47 -2.93
N ILE A 21 -9.65 4.00 -1.86
CA ILE A 21 -8.21 3.69 -1.87
C ILE A 21 -7.94 2.46 -2.76
N LEU A 22 -8.71 1.38 -2.58
CA LEU A 22 -8.52 0.13 -3.32
C LEU A 22 -8.79 0.28 -4.82
N HIS A 23 -9.75 1.14 -5.19
CA HIS A 23 -10.05 1.46 -6.58
C HIS A 23 -9.15 2.57 -7.15
N LYS A 24 -8.04 2.91 -6.50
CA LYS A 24 -7.08 3.95 -6.91
C LYS A 24 -7.71 5.36 -7.12
N LYS A 25 -8.93 5.60 -6.63
CA LYS A 25 -9.62 6.91 -6.69
C LYS A 25 -9.05 7.91 -5.71
N ARG A 26 -8.36 7.42 -4.68
CA ARG A 26 -7.68 8.23 -3.66
C ARG A 26 -6.39 7.54 -3.23
N ARG A 27 -5.34 8.31 -2.97
CA ARG A 27 -4.11 7.80 -2.34
C ARG A 27 -4.24 7.85 -0.82
N ALA A 28 -3.80 6.79 -0.15
CA ALA A 28 -3.73 6.71 1.31
C ALA A 28 -2.55 7.53 1.84
N ASP A 29 -2.68 8.06 3.05
CA ASP A 29 -1.50 8.47 3.82
C ASP A 29 -0.71 7.24 4.30
N LEU A 30 0.55 7.44 4.68
CA LEU A 30 1.44 6.35 5.06
C LEU A 30 0.92 5.56 6.28
N PRO A 31 0.44 6.18 7.38
CA PRO A 31 -0.13 5.43 8.51
C PRO A 31 -1.31 4.55 8.12
N THR A 32 -2.23 5.06 7.29
CA THR A 32 -3.39 4.29 6.81
C THR A 32 -2.95 3.16 5.90
N ALA A 33 -1.99 3.40 4.98
CA ALA A 33 -1.49 2.36 4.09
C ALA A 33 -0.83 1.21 4.87
N VAL A 34 -0.07 1.51 5.92
CA VAL A 34 0.55 0.49 6.79
C VAL A 34 -0.52 -0.30 7.56
N ALA A 35 -1.57 0.38 8.04
CA ALA A 35 -2.68 -0.28 8.70
C ALA A 35 -3.45 -1.21 7.75
N ILE A 36 -3.63 -0.80 6.48
CA ILE A 36 -4.21 -1.65 5.44
C ILE A 36 -3.33 -2.87 5.18
N GLU A 37 -2.03 -2.69 5.00
CA GLU A 37 -1.10 -3.80 4.74
C GLU A 37 -1.14 -4.83 5.88
N LYS A 38 -1.04 -4.37 7.13
CA LYS A 38 -1.16 -5.22 8.33
C LYS A 38 -2.50 -5.95 8.40
N ALA A 39 -3.61 -5.24 8.18
CA ALA A 39 -4.95 -5.84 8.24
C ALA A 39 -5.25 -6.81 7.08
N SER A 40 -4.46 -6.75 6.02
CA SER A 40 -4.52 -7.63 4.84
C SER A 40 -3.48 -8.75 4.86
N ASP A 41 -2.75 -8.93 5.96
CA ASP A 41 -1.66 -9.90 6.09
C ASP A 41 -0.63 -9.79 4.95
N GLY A 42 -0.30 -8.57 4.54
CA GLY A 42 0.69 -8.30 3.50
C GLY A 42 0.20 -8.42 2.05
N GLN A 43 -1.08 -8.75 1.82
CA GLN A 43 -1.65 -8.83 0.46
C GLN A 43 -1.70 -7.47 -0.24
N LEU A 44 -2.01 -6.41 0.50
CA LEU A 44 -2.07 -5.04 0.00
C LEU A 44 -0.82 -4.28 0.42
N LYS A 45 0.12 -4.09 -0.51
CA LYS A 45 1.41 -3.42 -0.24
C LYS A 45 1.25 -1.91 -0.07
N VAL A 46 1.85 -1.34 0.97
CA VAL A 46 1.89 0.11 1.25
C VAL A 46 2.25 0.92 0.02
N GLU A 47 3.26 0.49 -0.72
CA GLU A 47 3.78 1.16 -1.93
C GLU A 47 2.72 1.36 -3.02
N LYS A 48 1.74 0.44 -3.12
CA LYS A 48 0.64 0.53 -4.10
C LYS A 48 -0.51 1.44 -3.65
N LEU A 49 -0.56 1.78 -2.36
CA LEU A 49 -1.66 2.52 -1.73
C LEU A 49 -1.35 4.01 -1.56
N VAL A 50 -0.07 4.36 -1.37
CA VAL A 50 0.38 5.75 -1.16
C VAL A 50 0.66 6.47 -2.48
N ARG A 51 1.06 7.76 -2.40
CA ARG A 51 1.54 8.50 -3.56
C ARG A 51 2.92 7.99 -4.01
N PRO A 52 3.26 8.05 -5.30
CA PRO A 52 4.54 7.54 -5.81
C PRO A 52 5.77 8.10 -5.09
N GLU A 53 5.78 9.39 -4.77
CA GLU A 53 6.90 10.07 -4.12
C GLU A 53 7.14 9.53 -2.71
N VAL A 54 6.05 9.18 -2.01
CA VAL A 54 6.09 8.59 -0.66
C VAL A 54 6.58 7.14 -0.74
N ALA A 55 6.13 6.38 -1.74
CA ALA A 55 6.60 5.01 -1.96
C ALA A 55 8.11 4.98 -2.25
N GLN A 56 8.59 5.89 -3.10
CA GLN A 56 10.01 6.02 -3.42
C GLN A 56 10.85 6.39 -2.20
N ALA A 57 10.42 7.39 -1.42
CA ALA A 57 11.11 7.78 -0.18
C ALA A 57 11.15 6.63 0.84
N LEU A 58 10.06 5.84 0.95
CA LEU A 58 10.02 4.67 1.81
C LEU A 58 11.02 3.59 1.34
N LYS A 59 11.07 3.31 0.04
CA LYS A 59 12.00 2.34 -0.54
C LYS A 59 13.45 2.74 -0.31
N GLU A 60 13.77 4.02 -0.47
CA GLU A 60 15.11 4.55 -0.18
C GLU A 60 15.46 4.45 1.30
N TYR A 61 14.55 4.86 2.19
CA TYR A 61 14.72 4.74 3.64
C TYR A 61 14.97 3.29 4.08
N LEU A 62 14.17 2.36 3.57
CA LEU A 62 14.32 0.93 3.86
C LEU A 62 15.62 0.37 3.29
N ARG A 63 16.05 0.79 2.11
CA ARG A 63 17.33 0.39 1.52
C ARG A 63 18.52 0.83 2.37
N LEU A 64 18.47 2.03 2.95
CA LEU A 64 19.51 2.55 3.84
C LEU A 64 19.55 1.84 5.21
N ARG A 65 18.36 1.52 5.77
CA ARG A 65 18.25 0.96 7.13
C ARG A 65 18.26 -0.57 7.18
N CYS A 66 17.84 -1.22 6.11
CA CYS A 66 17.70 -2.68 5.99
C CYS A 66 18.41 -3.18 4.72
N PRO A 67 19.76 -3.13 4.66
CA PRO A 67 20.52 -3.48 3.47
C PRO A 67 20.39 -4.95 3.04
N SER A 68 19.88 -5.82 3.92
CA SER A 68 19.58 -7.24 3.67
C SER A 68 18.16 -7.48 3.13
N MET A 69 17.33 -6.46 2.93
CA MET A 69 16.04 -6.65 2.25
C MET A 69 16.27 -7.13 0.81
N PRO A 70 15.56 -8.17 0.36
CA PRO A 70 15.70 -8.66 -1.01
C PRO A 70 15.40 -7.54 -2.00
N LYS A 71 16.31 -7.33 -2.96
CA LYS A 71 16.25 -6.27 -3.98
C LYS A 71 15.00 -6.34 -4.89
N ASN A 72 14.24 -7.43 -4.82
CA ASN A 72 13.13 -7.78 -5.72
C ASN A 72 11.78 -7.23 -5.28
N VAL A 73 11.75 -6.12 -4.54
CA VAL A 73 10.54 -5.28 -4.55
C VAL A 73 10.55 -4.53 -5.88
N ASP A 74 10.23 -5.29 -6.93
CA ASP A 74 9.84 -4.79 -8.23
C ASP A 74 8.56 -4.00 -8.01
N VAL A 75 8.73 -2.68 -7.97
CA VAL A 75 7.64 -1.74 -8.17
C VAL A 75 7.27 -1.94 -9.62
N GLY A 76 6.37 -2.88 -9.88
CA GLY A 76 5.94 -3.19 -11.24
C GLY A 76 5.52 -1.90 -11.93
N GLU A 77 6.35 -1.44 -12.85
CA GLU A 77 5.90 -0.73 -14.04
C GLU A 77 4.83 -1.63 -14.66
N GLU A 78 3.56 -1.25 -14.52
CA GLU A 78 2.55 -1.70 -15.46
C GLU A 78 2.93 -1.08 -16.80
N ASP A 79 3.64 -1.84 -17.63
CA ASP A 79 3.85 -1.55 -19.04
C ASP A 79 2.47 -1.51 -19.71
N VAL A 80 2.01 -0.31 -20.02
CA VAL A 80 0.83 -0.06 -20.84
C VAL A 80 1.23 -0.39 -22.28
N SER A 81 1.21 -1.67 -22.62
CA SER A 81 1.36 -2.12 -24.00
C SER A 81 0.00 -2.54 -24.57
N LYS A 82 -0.59 -1.54 -25.25
CA LYS A 82 -1.53 -1.56 -26.40
C LYS A 82 -2.85 -2.32 -26.29
#